data_AF-A0A536FHH9-F1
#
_entry.id   AF-A0A536FHH9-F1
#
_cell.length_a   1.000
_cell.length_b   1.000
_cell.length_c   1.000
_cell.angle_alpha   90.00
_cell.angle_beta   90.00
_cell.angle_gamma   90.00
#
_symmetry.space_group_name_H-M   'P 1'
#
loop_
_entity.id
_entity.type
_entity.pdbx_description
1 polymer ?
#
loop_
_entity_poly.entity_id
_entity_poly.type
_entity_poly.pdbx_seq_one_letter_code
_entity_poly.pdbx_strand_id
1 'polypeptide(L)'
;MSEGSREVWPGRAYPLGATFDGNGTNFALFSEVAEQVELCLFDEQGAETRLPLEEVDAFSWHAYLPSVGPGQRYGYRVHGPYAPEHGVRCNPGKLLLDPYALAIEGQVTWDAACYSYNLGDEDSINESDSAPFVFRS
;
A
#
# COMPACT_ATOMS: atom_id res chain seq x y z
N MET A 1 25.14 -6.97 -2.36
CA MET A 1 24.80 -7.17 -0.94
C MET A 1 23.55 -8.02 -0.93
N SER A 2 23.57 -9.20 -0.32
CA SER A 2 22.42 -10.12 -0.34
C SER A 2 21.19 -9.41 0.22
N GLU A 3 20.08 -9.42 -0.52
CA GLU A 3 18.75 -9.12 0.00
C GLU A 3 18.49 -10.06 1.17
N GLY A 4 18.80 -9.59 2.38
CA GLY A 4 18.37 -10.26 3.60
C GLY A 4 16.86 -10.17 3.61
N SER A 5 16.18 -11.32 3.66
CA SER A 5 14.75 -11.42 3.89
C SER A 5 14.38 -10.46 5.03
N ARG A 6 13.62 -9.40 4.71
CA ARG A 6 13.14 -8.47 5.74
C ARG A 6 12.29 -9.26 6.70
N GLU A 7 12.61 -9.16 7.98
CA GLU A 7 11.86 -9.81 9.03
C GLU A 7 10.50 -9.12 9.17
N VAL A 8 9.42 -9.90 9.02
CA VAL A 8 8.04 -9.44 9.16
C VAL A 8 7.45 -10.18 10.35
N TRP A 9 6.96 -9.42 11.32
CA TRP A 9 6.27 -9.93 12.50
C TRP A 9 4.78 -9.64 12.42
N PRO A 10 3.93 -10.33 13.19
CA PRO A 10 2.48 -10.15 13.12
C PRO A 10 2.02 -8.70 13.36
N GLY A 11 2.68 -7.97 14.25
CA GLY A 11 2.27 -6.61 14.61
C GLY A 11 0.93 -6.57 15.35
N ARG A 12 0.19 -5.48 15.19
CA ARG A 12 -1.07 -5.20 15.87
C ARG A 12 -2.03 -4.47 14.93
N ALA A 13 -3.31 -4.80 15.01
CA ALA A 13 -4.39 -4.13 14.29
C ALA A 13 -4.59 -2.65 14.66
N TYR A 14 -4.09 -2.22 15.82
CA TYR A 14 -4.22 -0.84 16.29
C TYR A 14 -2.93 -0.30 16.92
N PRO A 15 -2.68 1.02 16.81
CA PRO A 15 -3.48 2.00 16.05
C PRO A 15 -3.36 1.80 14.53
N LEU A 16 -4.32 2.34 13.77
CA LEU A 16 -4.28 2.35 12.31
C LEU A 16 -3.18 3.30 11.81
N GLY A 17 -2.61 2.99 10.65
CA GLY A 17 -1.48 3.67 10.04
C GLY A 17 -0.12 3.08 10.42
N ALA A 18 0.94 3.79 10.03
CA ALA A 18 2.33 3.49 10.41
C ALA A 18 2.70 4.11 11.77
N THR A 19 3.06 3.30 12.76
CA THR A 19 3.47 3.73 14.10
C THR A 19 4.84 3.18 14.46
N PHE A 20 5.83 4.08 14.59
CA PHE A 20 7.17 3.75 15.05
C PHE A 20 7.25 3.74 16.59
N ASP A 21 7.79 2.67 17.17
CA ASP A 21 7.88 2.48 18.63
C ASP A 21 9.28 2.66 19.23
N GLY A 22 10.27 2.99 18.41
CA GLY A 22 11.68 3.08 18.79
C GLY A 22 12.54 1.91 18.30
N ASN A 23 11.93 0.75 18.04
CA ASN A 23 12.63 -0.45 17.55
C ASN A 23 12.20 -0.84 16.14
N GLY A 24 11.02 -0.43 15.70
CA GLY A 24 10.46 -0.76 14.41
C GLY A 24 9.11 -0.08 14.19
N THR A 25 8.50 -0.36 13.05
CA THR A 25 7.22 0.25 12.66
C THR A 25 6.13 -0.80 12.57
N ASN A 26 5.03 -0.57 13.29
CA ASN A 26 3.77 -1.27 13.10
C ASN A 26 2.97 -0.61 11.97
N PHE A 27 2.50 -1.38 11.01
CA PHE A 27 1.59 -0.94 9.96
C PHE A 27 0.23 -1.59 10.17
N ALA A 28 -0.84 -0.81 10.06
CA ALA A 28 -2.20 -1.33 10.11
C ALA A 28 -3.12 -0.57 9.14
N LEU A 29 -3.79 -1.30 8.25
CA LEU A 29 -4.70 -0.76 7.23
C LEU A 29 -6.07 -1.43 7.35
N PHE A 30 -7.13 -0.63 7.47
CA PHE A 30 -8.49 -1.17 7.40
C PHE A 30 -8.95 -1.37 5.96
N SER A 31 -9.46 -2.57 5.64
CA SER A 31 -10.22 -2.83 4.41
C SER A 31 -11.12 -4.06 4.57
N GLU A 32 -12.43 -3.86 4.45
CA GLU A 32 -13.44 -4.93 4.48
C GLU A 32 -13.57 -5.68 3.14
N VAL A 33 -13.14 -5.05 2.04
CA VAL A 33 -13.30 -5.55 0.66
C VAL A 33 -12.03 -6.20 0.10
N ALA A 34 -10.89 -6.02 0.78
CA ALA A 34 -9.63 -6.60 0.34
C ALA A 34 -9.65 -8.12 0.44
N GLU A 35 -9.10 -8.79 -0.58
CA GLU A 35 -8.76 -10.22 -0.52
C GLU A 35 -7.28 -10.42 -0.17
N GLN A 36 -6.44 -9.41 -0.46
CA GLN A 36 -5.03 -9.33 -0.07
C GLN A 36 -4.60 -7.87 -0.01
N VAL A 37 -3.71 -7.54 0.92
CA VAL A 37 -3.04 -6.24 1.00
C VAL A 37 -1.52 -6.44 0.93
N GLU A 38 -0.86 -5.65 0.10
CA GLU A 38 0.60 -5.57 0.06
C GLU A 38 1.04 -4.20 0.60
N LEU A 39 1.90 -4.23 1.62
CA LEU A 39 2.70 -3.08 2.03
C LEU A 39 3.85 -2.88 1.04
N CYS A 40 3.89 -1.71 0.41
CA CYS A 40 4.87 -1.36 -0.61
C CYS A 40 5.89 -0.40 -0.01
N LEU A 41 7.14 -0.82 0.13
CA LEU A 41 8.23 -0.02 0.68
C LEU A 41 9.14 0.45 -0.45
N PHE A 42 9.53 1.72 -0.43
CA PHE A 42 10.40 2.30 -1.44
C PHE A 42 11.76 2.69 -0.86
N ASP A 43 12.83 2.35 -1.58
CA ASP A 43 14.18 2.80 -1.22
C ASP A 43 14.47 4.24 -1.70
N GLU A 44 15.71 4.70 -1.51
CA GLU A 44 16.14 6.03 -1.93
C GLU A 44 16.17 6.20 -3.46
N GLN A 45 16.36 5.11 -4.20
CA GLN A 45 16.35 5.08 -5.66
C GLN A 45 14.93 4.94 -6.22
N GLY A 46 13.94 4.75 -5.35
CA GLY A 46 12.53 4.57 -5.70
C GLY A 46 12.19 3.14 -6.13
N ALA A 47 13.05 2.16 -5.89
CA ALA A 47 12.74 0.76 -6.13
C ALA A 47 11.72 0.26 -5.09
N GLU A 48 10.71 -0.47 -5.57
CA GLU A 48 9.61 -0.98 -4.76
C GLU A 48 9.90 -2.40 -4.26
N THR A 49 9.71 -2.61 -2.96
CA THR A 49 9.61 -3.95 -2.35
C THR A 49 8.19 -4.13 -1.83
N ARG A 50 7.52 -5.20 -2.25
CA ARG A 50 6.15 -5.54 -1.82
C ARG A 50 6.17 -6.65 -0.78
N LEU A 51 5.44 -6.44 0.31
CA LEU A 51 5.32 -7.38 1.42
C LEU A 51 3.82 -7.67 1.64
N PRO A 52 3.37 -8.93 1.54
CA PRO A 52 1.99 -9.25 1.89
C PRO A 52 1.77 -9.01 3.39
N LEU A 53 0.63 -8.41 3.74
CA LEU A 53 0.14 -8.38 5.11
C LEU A 53 -0.68 -9.65 5.33
N GLU A 54 -0.12 -10.63 6.03
CA GLU A 54 -0.75 -11.94 6.23
C GLU A 54 -1.72 -11.95 7.42
N GLU A 55 -1.52 -11.04 8.39
CA GLU A 55 -2.35 -10.96 9.58
C GLU A 55 -3.53 -10.00 9.38
N VAL A 56 -4.72 -10.44 9.77
CA VAL A 56 -5.96 -9.67 9.67
C VAL A 56 -6.85 -9.90 10.89
N ASP A 57 -7.09 -8.83 11.65
CA ASP A 57 -8.04 -8.82 12.76
C ASP A 57 -9.15 -7.80 12.48
N ALA A 58 -10.40 -8.24 12.46
CA ALA A 58 -11.57 -7.38 12.23
C ALA A 58 -11.39 -6.42 11.02
N PHE A 59 -10.96 -6.98 9.88
CA PHE A 59 -10.68 -6.26 8.62
C PHE A 59 -9.50 -5.28 8.67
N SER A 60 -8.71 -5.30 9.75
CA SER A 60 -7.46 -4.53 9.85
C SER A 60 -6.30 -5.44 9.48
N TRP A 61 -5.66 -5.15 8.37
CA TRP A 61 -4.49 -5.85 7.84
C TRP A 61 -3.24 -5.26 8.49
N HIS A 62 -2.38 -6.07 9.07
CA HIS A 62 -1.26 -5.54 9.84
C HIS A 62 0.03 -6.37 9.78
N ALA A 63 1.14 -5.69 10.06
CA ALA A 63 2.45 -6.27 10.27
C ALA A 63 3.34 -5.34 11.10
N TYR A 64 4.40 -5.89 11.67
CA TYR A 64 5.46 -5.12 12.32
C TYR A 64 6.81 -5.42 11.68
N LEU A 65 7.55 -4.36 11.37
CA LEU A 65 8.85 -4.45 10.71
C LEU A 65 9.94 -3.85 11.61
N PRO A 66 10.78 -4.69 12.26
CA PRO A 66 11.87 -4.23 13.15
C PRO A 66 12.96 -3.42 12.43
N SER A 67 13.07 -3.53 11.11
CA SER A 67 14.11 -2.86 10.32
C SER A 67 13.66 -1.52 9.73
N VAL A 68 12.41 -1.12 9.96
CA VAL A 68 11.82 0.09 9.39
C VAL A 68 11.73 1.19 10.44
N GLY A 69 12.35 2.33 10.15
CA GLY A 69 12.32 3.53 10.99
C GLY A 69 11.62 4.72 10.32
N PRO A 70 11.56 5.87 11.02
CA PRO A 70 10.98 7.10 10.48
C PRO A 70 11.65 7.55 9.17
N GLY A 71 10.85 8.08 8.24
CA GLY A 71 11.31 8.51 6.90
C GLY A 71 11.25 7.41 5.83
N GLN A 72 10.86 6.19 6.19
CA GLN A 72 10.57 5.14 5.22
C GLN A 72 9.34 5.51 4.38
N ARG A 73 9.54 5.63 3.06
CA ARG A 73 8.46 5.85 2.08
C ARG A 73 7.67 4.57 1.88
N TYR A 74 6.35 4.66 1.86
CA TYR A 74 5.51 3.50 1.64
C TYR A 74 4.18 3.82 0.95
N GLY A 75 3.44 2.76 0.64
CA GLY A 75 2.05 2.80 0.21
C GLY A 75 1.47 1.39 0.28
N TYR A 76 0.26 1.22 -0.23
CA TYR A 76 -0.41 -0.08 -0.27
C TYR A 76 -0.89 -0.42 -1.67
N ARG A 77 -0.90 -1.73 -1.98
CA ARG A 77 -1.66 -2.28 -3.11
C ARG A 77 -2.73 -3.20 -2.54
N VAL A 78 -3.97 -2.97 -2.97
CA VAL A 78 -5.14 -3.69 -2.46
C VAL A 78 -5.71 -4.54 -3.57
N HIS A 79 -5.69 -5.85 -3.35
CA HIS A 79 -6.28 -6.87 -4.22
C HIS A 79 -7.71 -7.15 -3.76
N GLY A 80 -8.55 -7.54 -4.70
CA GLY A 80 -9.94 -7.91 -4.44
C GLY A 80 -10.79 -7.73 -5.71
N PRO A 81 -12.13 -7.77 -5.57
CA PRO A 81 -13.01 -7.65 -6.72
C PRO A 81 -12.85 -6.30 -7.44
N TYR A 82 -13.04 -6.32 -8.75
CA TYR A 82 -13.25 -5.12 -9.56
C TYR A 82 -14.64 -5.23 -10.20
N ALA A 83 -15.61 -4.57 -9.57
CA ALA A 83 -17.03 -4.53 -9.96
C ALA A 83 -17.54 -3.08 -9.89
N PRO A 84 -17.18 -2.22 -10.86
CA PRO A 84 -17.55 -0.81 -10.93
C PRO A 84 -19.04 -0.53 -10.74
N GLU A 85 -19.90 -1.39 -11.28
CA GLU A 85 -21.35 -1.33 -11.20
C GLU A 85 -21.88 -1.54 -9.77
N HIS A 86 -21.07 -2.14 -8.90
CA HIS A 86 -21.31 -2.29 -7.47
C HIS A 86 -20.49 -1.31 -6.62
N GLY A 87 -19.75 -0.39 -7.24
CA GLY A 87 -18.87 0.57 -6.56
C GLY A 87 -17.55 0.00 -6.03
N VAL A 88 -17.27 -1.28 -6.30
CA VAL A 88 -16.06 -1.97 -5.83
C VAL A 88 -14.97 -1.88 -6.90
N ARG A 89 -13.81 -1.32 -6.56
CA ARG A 89 -12.74 -1.01 -7.54
C ARG A 89 -11.34 -1.37 -7.03
N CYS A 90 -11.19 -2.54 -6.38
CA CYS A 90 -9.85 -2.99 -5.97
C CYS A 90 -8.96 -3.17 -7.20
N ASN A 91 -7.79 -2.54 -7.20
CA ASN A 91 -6.87 -2.59 -8.34
C ASN A 91 -5.43 -2.50 -7.81
N PRO A 92 -4.69 -3.62 -7.75
CA PRO A 92 -3.32 -3.64 -7.24
C PRO A 92 -2.32 -2.93 -8.16
N GLY A 93 -2.71 -2.59 -9.40
CA GLY A 93 -1.92 -1.71 -10.28
C GLY A 93 -1.83 -0.28 -9.77
N LYS A 94 -2.68 0.12 -8.81
CA LYS A 94 -2.67 1.46 -8.23
C LYS A 94 -2.00 1.45 -6.86
N LEU A 95 -0.93 2.23 -6.72
CA LEU A 95 -0.33 2.52 -5.43
C LEU A 95 -1.25 3.47 -4.66
N LEU A 96 -1.69 3.04 -3.49
CA LEU A 96 -2.56 3.79 -2.60
C LEU A 96 -1.76 4.41 -1.46
N LEU A 97 -2.13 5.63 -1.08
CA LEU A 97 -1.64 6.24 0.16
C LEU A 97 -2.28 5.56 1.37
N ASP A 98 -1.55 5.53 2.48
CA ASP A 98 -2.13 5.21 3.78
C ASP A 98 -3.13 6.32 4.17
N PRO A 99 -4.42 5.99 4.40
CA PRO A 99 -5.41 6.98 4.83
C PRO A 99 -5.11 7.57 6.22
N TYR A 100 -4.19 6.95 6.97
CA TYR A 100 -3.72 7.38 8.29
C TYR A 100 -2.28 7.93 8.25
N ALA A 101 -1.71 8.20 7.07
CA ALA A 101 -0.37 8.74 6.95
C ALA A 101 -0.22 10.08 7.71
N LEU A 102 0.89 10.21 8.45
CA LEU A 102 1.24 11.45 9.14
C LEU A 102 2.03 12.43 8.25
N ALA A 103 2.56 11.94 7.13
CA ALA A 103 3.27 12.70 6.13
C ALA A 103 2.99 12.11 4.74
N ILE A 104 3.13 12.93 3.70
CA ILE A 104 3.02 12.51 2.30
C ILE A 104 4.17 13.17 1.54
N GLU A 105 4.87 12.41 0.72
CA GLU A 105 5.99 12.87 -0.10
C GLU A 105 5.69 12.72 -1.60
N GLY A 106 6.20 13.67 -2.39
CA GLY A 106 6.22 13.60 -3.85
C GLY A 106 5.23 14.56 -4.51
N GLN A 107 4.99 14.33 -5.79
CA GLN A 107 4.05 15.08 -6.62
C GLN A 107 3.35 14.12 -7.57
N VAL A 108 2.12 14.47 -7.97
CA VAL A 108 1.43 13.74 -9.03
C VAL A 108 1.92 14.23 -10.37
N THR A 109 2.43 13.29 -11.18
CA THR A 109 2.62 13.47 -12.60
C THR A 109 1.43 12.83 -13.29
N TRP A 110 0.51 13.62 -13.84
CA TRP A 110 -0.71 13.08 -14.45
C TRP A 110 -0.38 12.16 -15.63
N ASP A 111 -0.80 10.90 -15.48
CA ASP A 111 -0.70 9.85 -16.49
C ASP A 111 -2.00 9.02 -16.48
N ALA A 112 -2.29 8.33 -17.57
CA ALA A 112 -3.44 7.41 -17.63
C ALA A 112 -3.35 6.32 -16.55
N ALA A 113 -2.14 5.93 -16.14
CA ALA A 113 -1.89 4.99 -15.06
C ALA A 113 -2.49 5.43 -13.71
N CYS A 114 -2.70 6.73 -13.48
CA CYS A 114 -3.34 7.23 -12.26
C CYS A 114 -4.83 6.86 -12.14
N TYR A 115 -5.47 6.40 -13.22
CA TYR A 115 -6.87 6.00 -13.24
C TYR A 115 -7.00 4.48 -13.07
N SER A 116 -8.01 4.05 -12.30
CA SER A 116 -8.33 2.62 -12.10
C SER A 116 -8.96 1.94 -13.32
N TYR A 117 -9.41 2.74 -14.29
CA TYR A 117 -10.07 2.34 -15.53
C TYR A 117 -9.37 2.96 -16.75
N ASN A 118 -9.66 2.46 -17.95
CA ASN A 118 -9.14 3.04 -19.20
C ASN A 118 -9.99 4.26 -19.58
N LEU A 119 -9.35 5.39 -19.91
CA LEU A 119 -10.07 6.60 -20.28
C LEU A 119 -10.99 6.35 -21.49
N GLY A 120 -12.28 6.67 -21.34
CA GLY A 120 -13.32 6.37 -22.33
C GLY A 120 -14.08 5.07 -22.09
N ASP A 121 -13.65 4.25 -21.13
CA ASP A 121 -14.33 3.02 -20.69
C ASP A 121 -14.23 2.89 -19.15
N GLU A 122 -15.15 3.53 -18.44
CA GLU A 122 -15.16 3.68 -16.97
C GLU A 122 -15.42 2.39 -16.20
N ASP A 123 -15.93 1.36 -16.89
CA ASP A 123 -16.22 0.04 -16.36
C ASP A 123 -15.06 -0.95 -16.59
N SER A 124 -14.09 -0.59 -17.44
CA SER A 124 -12.87 -1.38 -17.62
C SER A 124 -11.91 -1.28 -16.42
N ILE A 125 -10.95 -2.20 -16.35
CA ILE A 125 -9.80 -2.13 -15.45
C ILE A 125 -8.56 -1.66 -16.22
N ASN A 126 -7.84 -0.72 -15.63
CA ASN A 126 -6.52 -0.31 -16.10
C ASN A 126 -5.46 -0.84 -15.14
N GLU A 127 -4.68 -1.82 -15.59
CA GLU A 127 -3.66 -2.51 -14.78
C GLU A 127 -2.30 -1.80 -14.77
N SER A 128 -2.16 -0.67 -15.47
CA SER A 128 -0.90 0.08 -15.52
C SER A 128 -0.46 0.54 -14.13
N ASP A 129 0.84 0.42 -13.84
CA ASP A 129 1.38 0.79 -12.53
C ASP A 129 1.38 2.29 -12.30
N SER A 130 0.71 2.75 -11.24
CA SER A 130 0.68 4.17 -10.87
C SER A 130 1.85 4.62 -10.00
N ALA A 131 2.63 3.71 -9.41
CA ALA A 131 3.70 4.03 -8.46
C ALA A 131 4.74 5.06 -8.95
N PRO A 132 5.11 5.14 -10.25
CA PRO A 132 6.01 6.17 -10.76
C PRO A 132 5.40 7.58 -10.80
N PHE A 133 4.08 7.69 -10.69
CA PHE A 133 3.31 8.90 -11.02
C PHE A 133 2.61 9.55 -9.83
N VAL A 134 2.52 8.86 -8.69
CA VAL A 134 1.74 9.28 -7.52
C VAL A 134 2.60 9.52 -6.28
N PHE A 135 1.99 10.13 -5.26
CA PHE A 135 2.57 10.34 -3.95
C PHE A 135 2.89 9.02 -3.21
N ARG A 136 3.72 9.12 -2.18
CA ARG A 136 3.96 8.05 -1.20
C ARG A 136 3.70 8.58 0.21
N SER A 137 3.26 7.70 1.10
CA SER A 137 3.14 7.96 2.53
C SER A 137 4.51 7.94 3.22
#